data_AF-A0A1J7H989-F1
#
_entry.id   AF-A0A1J7H989-F1
#
_cell.length_a   1.000
_cell.length_b   1.000
_cell.length_c   1.000
_cell.angle_alpha   90.00
_cell.angle_beta   90.00
_cell.angle_gamma   90.00
#
_symmetry.space_group_name_H-M   'P 1'
#
loop_
_entity.id
_entity.type
_entity.pdbx_description
1 polymer ?
#
loop_
_entity_poly.entity_id
_entity_poly.type
_entity_poly.pdbx_seq_one_letter_code
_entity_poly.pdbx_strand_id
1 'polypeptide(L)'
;MAETLDFSSSLFEGGFGSDEDANSESVEEKEELQCPPGLRQYETMAVLRPDLTEDHRLQLTQKYEELLVAGGAMYVEVFNRGVIPLAYSIKKKNKAGETNNYLDGIYLLFTYFTKPDSINILEETLRADDDVIRSMTSKIRKRKY
;
A
#
# COMPACT_ATOMS: atom_id res chain seq x y z
N MET A 1 -32.66 66.94 -29.11
CA MET A 1 -31.42 66.46 -28.46
C MET A 1 -31.44 64.95 -28.62
N ALA A 2 -30.75 64.41 -29.63
CA ALA A 2 -29.33 63.98 -29.61
C ALA A 2 -29.13 62.74 -28.71
N GLU A 3 -28.29 61.76 -29.00
CA GLU A 3 -27.67 61.15 -30.19
C GLU A 3 -27.03 59.84 -29.65
N THR A 4 -26.41 59.06 -30.52
CA THR A 4 -26.01 57.66 -30.35
C THR A 4 -24.59 57.44 -29.78
N LEU A 5 -24.33 56.18 -29.37
CA LEU A 5 -23.07 55.40 -29.45
C LEU A 5 -22.00 55.46 -28.33
N ASP A 6 -21.40 54.26 -28.18
CA ASP A 6 -20.33 53.72 -27.33
C ASP A 6 -19.19 54.62 -26.87
N PHE A 7 -18.56 54.23 -25.75
CA PHE A 7 -17.10 54.29 -25.69
C PHE A 7 -16.47 53.18 -24.84
N SER A 8 -15.49 52.55 -25.46
CA SER A 8 -14.60 51.53 -24.98
C SER A 8 -13.54 52.03 -23.98
N SER A 9 -13.04 51.06 -23.20
CA SER A 9 -11.67 50.92 -22.70
C SER A 9 -11.04 51.97 -21.76
N SER A 10 -10.55 51.41 -20.65
CA SER A 10 -9.27 51.65 -19.98
C SER A 10 -9.05 52.95 -19.20
N LEU A 11 -8.91 52.84 -17.87
CA LEU A 11 -7.85 53.56 -17.14
C LEU A 11 -7.58 53.03 -15.70
N PHE A 12 -6.34 52.56 -15.49
CA PHE A 12 -5.57 52.49 -14.23
C PHE A 12 -5.85 51.33 -13.24
N GLU A 13 -5.10 50.23 -13.20
CA GLU A 13 -3.68 50.02 -12.80
C GLU A 13 -3.47 49.83 -11.29
N GLY A 14 -3.05 48.61 -10.90
CA GLY A 14 -2.46 48.38 -9.57
C GLY A 14 -2.72 47.04 -8.89
N GLY A 15 -2.18 45.94 -9.42
CA GLY A 15 -1.39 44.97 -8.64
C GLY A 15 -2.08 43.90 -7.77
N PHE A 16 -1.48 42.71 -7.87
CA PHE A 16 -1.35 41.66 -6.84
C PHE A 16 -2.22 40.41 -7.00
N GLY A 17 -1.53 39.27 -7.16
CA GLY A 17 -2.06 37.95 -6.84
C GLY A 17 -2.29 37.05 -8.05
N SER A 18 -1.22 36.56 -8.67
CA SER A 18 -1.29 35.28 -9.38
C SER A 18 -1.51 34.19 -8.35
N ASP A 19 -2.72 33.64 -8.28
CA ASP A 19 -2.89 32.28 -7.77
C ASP A 19 -3.03 31.38 -9.00
N GLU A 20 -1.86 30.92 -9.44
CA GLU A 20 -1.72 29.72 -10.25
C GLU A 20 -2.19 28.55 -9.40
N ASP A 21 -3.47 28.19 -9.48
CA ASP A 21 -3.92 26.86 -9.07
C ASP A 21 -3.45 25.85 -10.13
N ALA A 22 -2.14 25.57 -10.05
CA ALA A 22 -1.56 24.34 -10.53
C ALA A 22 -2.11 23.19 -9.67
N ASN A 23 -3.35 22.78 -9.91
CA ASN A 23 -3.73 21.40 -9.64
C ASN A 23 -3.34 20.54 -10.84
N SER A 24 -2.03 20.44 -11.05
CA SER A 24 -1.47 19.23 -11.62
C SER A 24 -1.64 18.15 -10.54
N GLU A 25 -2.78 17.46 -10.56
CA GLU A 25 -2.76 16.05 -10.19
C GLU A 25 -1.90 15.36 -11.25
N SER A 26 -0.58 15.48 -11.06
CA SER A 26 0.32 14.41 -11.39
C SER A 26 -0.20 13.21 -10.61
N VAL A 27 -1.11 12.48 -11.23
CA VAL A 27 -1.14 11.03 -11.08
C VAL A 27 0.30 10.65 -11.39
N GLU A 28 1.10 10.54 -10.35
CA GLU A 28 2.36 9.83 -10.40
C GLU A 28 1.94 8.46 -10.94
N GLU A 29 2.10 8.30 -12.25
CA GLU A 29 2.35 7.01 -12.85
C GLU A 29 3.55 6.51 -12.06
N LYS A 30 3.28 5.82 -10.94
CA LYS A 30 4.27 5.00 -10.25
C LYS A 30 4.71 4.03 -11.32
N GLU A 31 5.77 4.41 -12.02
CA GLU A 31 6.42 3.59 -13.02
C GLU A 31 6.56 2.22 -12.39
N GLU A 32 5.98 1.19 -13.02
CA GLU A 32 6.25 -0.18 -12.60
C GLU A 32 7.75 -0.41 -12.83
N LEU A 33 8.55 -0.14 -11.80
CA LEU A 33 9.99 -0.16 -11.88
C LEU A 33 10.40 -1.56 -12.34
N GLN A 34 11.07 -1.61 -13.48
CA GLN A 34 11.53 -2.85 -14.08
C GLN A 34 12.44 -3.58 -13.09
N CYS A 35 12.14 -4.86 -12.85
CA CYS A 35 12.88 -5.69 -11.91
C CYS A 35 14.38 -5.53 -12.14
N PRO A 36 15.17 -5.07 -11.14
CA PRO A 36 16.61 -5.03 -11.30
C PRO A 36 17.13 -6.46 -11.55
N PRO A 37 18.20 -6.61 -12.36
CA PRO A 37 18.67 -7.92 -12.79
C PRO A 37 19.04 -8.78 -11.57
N GLY A 38 18.37 -9.93 -11.43
CA GLY A 38 18.62 -10.91 -10.36
C GLY A 38 17.56 -10.95 -9.24
N LEU A 39 16.66 -9.98 -9.16
CA LEU A 39 15.52 -10.02 -8.22
C LEU A 39 14.24 -10.52 -8.90
N ARG A 40 13.37 -11.12 -8.09
CA ARG A 40 12.05 -11.56 -8.52
C ARG A 40 10.99 -10.69 -7.85
N GLN A 41 9.96 -10.36 -8.62
CA GLN A 41 8.80 -9.66 -8.11
C GLN A 41 7.91 -10.65 -7.35
N TYR A 42 7.59 -10.30 -6.12
CA TYR A 42 6.68 -11.03 -5.27
C TYR A 42 5.58 -10.10 -4.76
N GLU A 43 4.45 -10.72 -4.47
CA GLU A 43 3.30 -10.10 -3.86
C GLU A 43 2.88 -10.97 -2.69
N THR A 44 2.85 -10.40 -1.49
CA THR A 44 2.40 -11.10 -0.30
C THR A 44 1.15 -10.43 0.23
N MET A 45 0.09 -11.23 0.33
CA MET A 45 -1.13 -10.84 0.99
C MET A 45 -1.14 -11.43 2.39
N ALA A 46 -1.21 -10.57 3.40
CA ALA A 46 -1.33 -10.94 4.80
C ALA A 46 -2.70 -10.48 5.35
N VAL A 47 -3.37 -11.39 6.05
CA VAL A 47 -4.62 -11.13 6.75
C VAL A 47 -4.31 -11.06 8.24
N LEU A 48 -4.50 -9.88 8.83
CA LEU A 48 -4.32 -9.63 10.25
C LEU A 48 -5.62 -9.78 11.03
N ARG A 49 -5.49 -9.95 12.35
CA ARG A 49 -6.62 -9.93 13.29
C ARG A 49 -7.34 -8.58 13.29
N PRO A 50 -8.68 -8.54 13.28
CA PRO A 50 -9.45 -7.30 13.26
C PRO A 50 -9.30 -6.49 14.56
N ASP A 51 -8.95 -7.15 15.66
CA ASP A 51 -8.81 -6.54 16.99
C ASP A 51 -7.56 -5.66 17.13
N LEU A 52 -6.66 -5.66 16.14
CA LEU A 52 -5.46 -4.83 16.18
C LEU A 52 -5.79 -3.33 16.08
N THR A 53 -5.20 -2.55 16.97
CA THR A 53 -5.15 -1.09 16.90
C THR A 53 -4.24 -0.62 15.75
N GLU A 54 -4.42 0.62 15.32
CA GLU A 54 -3.64 1.21 14.22
C GLU A 54 -2.14 1.28 14.54
N ASP A 55 -1.76 1.61 15.78
CA ASP A 55 -0.38 1.65 16.22
C ASP A 55 0.31 0.29 16.07
N HIS A 56 -0.38 -0.79 16.43
CA HIS A 56 0.15 -2.14 16.30
C HIS A 56 0.29 -2.55 14.81
N ARG A 57 -0.62 -2.10 13.95
CA ARG A 57 -0.52 -2.33 12.50
C ARG A 57 0.72 -1.64 11.93
N LEU A 58 0.96 -0.39 12.32
CA LEU A 58 2.15 0.36 11.91
C LEU A 58 3.45 -0.31 12.37
N GLN A 59 3.50 -0.79 13.61
CA GLN A 59 4.64 -1.55 14.14
C GLN A 59 4.90 -2.83 13.35
N LEU A 60 3.85 -3.58 12.98
CA LEU A 60 4.00 -4.79 12.17
C LEU A 60 4.48 -4.45 10.75
N THR A 61 3.93 -3.40 10.14
CA THR A 61 4.38 -2.93 8.82
C THR A 61 5.87 -2.60 8.85
N GLN A 62 6.31 -1.79 9.81
CA GLN A 62 7.72 -1.43 9.97
C GLN A 62 8.60 -2.66 10.20
N LYS A 63 8.18 -3.60 11.06
CA LYS A 63 8.90 -4.86 11.31
C LYS A 63 9.10 -5.66 10.02
N TYR A 64 8.07 -5.79 9.19
CA TYR A 64 8.18 -6.54 7.93
C TYR A 64 8.96 -5.79 6.87
N GLU A 65 8.88 -4.47 6.81
CA GLU A 65 9.73 -3.64 5.94
C GLU A 65 11.21 -3.82 6.30
N GLU A 66 11.57 -3.72 7.58
CA GLU A 66 12.94 -3.94 8.06
C GLU A 66 13.44 -5.36 7.71
N LEU A 67 12.58 -6.37 7.87
CA LEU A 67 12.91 -7.75 7.52
C LEU A 67 13.14 -7.91 6.01
N LEU A 68 12.29 -7.30 5.18
CA LEU A 68 12.45 -7.30 3.73
C LEU A 68 13.75 -6.60 3.31
N VAL A 69 14.04 -5.42 3.88
CA VAL A 69 15.28 -4.67 3.61
C VAL A 69 16.51 -5.46 4.04
N ALA A 70 16.49 -6.08 5.22
CA ALA A 70 17.56 -6.97 5.69
C ALA A 70 17.76 -8.20 4.78
N GLY A 71 16.68 -8.70 4.19
CA GLY A 71 16.71 -9.77 3.18
C GLY A 71 17.20 -9.34 1.80
N GLY A 72 17.58 -8.06 1.62
CA GLY A 72 18.03 -7.48 0.36
C GLY A 72 16.88 -7.18 -0.61
N ALA A 73 15.66 -6.96 -0.10
CA ALA A 73 14.55 -6.54 -0.92
C ALA A 73 14.72 -5.08 -1.37
N MET A 74 14.24 -4.79 -2.57
CA MET A 74 14.20 -3.45 -3.16
C MET A 74 12.76 -3.11 -3.53
N TYR A 75 12.42 -1.82 -3.46
CA TYR A 75 11.10 -1.27 -3.75
C TYR A 75 9.97 -2.01 -3.01
N VAL A 76 9.93 -1.83 -1.69
CA VAL A 76 8.83 -2.34 -0.86
C VAL A 76 7.70 -1.33 -0.90
N GLU A 77 6.58 -1.73 -1.48
CA GLU A 77 5.33 -0.97 -1.43
C GLU A 77 4.34 -1.71 -0.53
N VAL A 78 3.79 -0.99 0.44
CA VAL A 78 2.78 -1.51 1.36
C VAL A 78 1.46 -0.83 1.09
N PHE A 79 0.43 -1.63 0.83
CA PHE A 79 -0.92 -1.16 0.64
C PHE A 79 -1.86 -1.79 1.67
N ASN A 80 -2.51 -0.94 2.46
CA ASN A 80 -3.49 -1.36 3.46
C ASN A 80 -4.90 -1.19 2.91
N ARG A 81 -5.66 -2.30 2.83
CA ARG A 81 -7.05 -2.30 2.37
C ARG A 81 -8.08 -2.10 3.49
N GLY A 82 -7.65 -2.07 4.74
CA GLY A 82 -8.52 -1.95 5.90
C GLY A 82 -9.23 -3.26 6.25
N VAL A 83 -10.29 -3.15 7.05
CA VAL A 83 -11.08 -4.29 7.57
C VAL A 83 -12.12 -4.70 6.52
N ILE A 84 -12.07 -5.97 6.10
CA ILE A 84 -13.02 -6.54 5.15
C ILE A 84 -13.55 -7.85 5.75
N PRO A 85 -14.87 -8.12 5.66
CA PRO A 85 -15.43 -9.39 6.11
C PRO A 85 -14.92 -10.55 5.27
N LEU A 86 -14.54 -11.63 5.94
CA LEU A 86 -14.06 -12.86 5.34
C LEU A 86 -15.24 -13.68 4.80
N ALA A 87 -15.01 -14.41 3.71
CA ALA A 87 -16.02 -15.30 3.14
C ALA A 87 -16.43 -16.45 4.08
N TYR A 88 -15.57 -16.81 5.03
CA TYR A 88 -15.81 -17.84 6.04
C TYR A 88 -15.00 -17.55 7.30
N SER A 89 -15.46 -18.06 8.45
CA SER A 89 -14.76 -17.88 9.72
C SER A 89 -13.43 -18.63 9.73
N ILE A 90 -12.34 -17.96 10.11
CA ILE A 90 -11.03 -18.60 10.26
C ILE A 90 -10.73 -18.82 11.74
N LYS A 91 -10.30 -20.05 12.08
CA LYS A 91 -9.82 -20.40 13.42
C LYS A 91 -8.31 -20.24 13.49
N LYS A 92 -7.80 -19.43 14.41
CA LYS A 92 -6.36 -19.28 14.68
C LYS A 92 -6.09 -19.59 16.14
N LYS A 93 -5.04 -20.37 16.39
CA LYS A 93 -4.52 -20.63 17.73
C LYS A 93 -3.38 -19.67 18.01
N ASN A 94 -3.43 -18.99 19.15
CA ASN A 94 -2.33 -18.16 19.64
C ASN A 94 -1.29 -19.03 20.33
N LYS A 95 -0.07 -18.52 20.54
CA LYS A 95 0.97 -19.19 21.36
C LYS A 95 0.52 -19.45 22.79
N ALA A 96 -0.41 -18.64 23.32
CA ALA A 96 -1.04 -18.83 24.62
C ALA A 96 -2.06 -20.00 24.67
N GLY A 97 -2.32 -20.68 23.54
CA GLY A 97 -3.24 -21.82 23.47
C GLY A 97 -4.71 -21.45 23.24
N GLU A 98 -5.04 -20.15 23.25
CA GLU A 98 -6.37 -19.64 22.94
C GLU A 98 -6.72 -19.88 21.47
N THR A 99 -7.94 -20.35 21.20
CA THR A 99 -8.46 -20.54 19.84
C THR A 99 -9.46 -19.43 19.55
N ASN A 100 -9.08 -18.51 18.65
CA ASN A 100 -9.92 -17.40 18.22
C ASN A 100 -10.56 -17.70 16.87
N ASN A 101 -11.82 -17.30 16.71
CA ASN A 101 -12.56 -17.42 15.46
C ASN A 101 -12.83 -16.01 14.92
N TYR A 102 -12.31 -15.68 13.75
CA TYR A 102 -12.46 -14.37 13.12
C TYR A 102 -13.41 -14.44 11.94
N LEU A 103 -14.33 -13.47 11.86
CA LEU A 103 -15.21 -13.24 10.71
C LEU A 103 -14.71 -12.09 9.83
N ASP A 104 -13.97 -11.15 10.43
CA ASP A 104 -13.37 -10.02 9.74
C ASP A 104 -11.86 -10.12 9.80
N GLY A 105 -11.18 -9.47 8.85
CA GLY A 105 -9.72 -9.40 8.84
C GLY A 105 -9.24 -8.12 8.17
N ILE A 106 -8.05 -7.66 8.57
CA ILE A 106 -7.40 -6.52 7.92
C ILE A 106 -6.47 -7.05 6.84
N TYR A 107 -6.62 -6.54 5.64
CA TYR A 107 -5.81 -6.97 4.50
C TYR A 107 -4.63 -6.03 4.28
N LEU A 108 -3.43 -6.58 4.40
CA LEU A 108 -2.19 -5.92 4.02
C LEU A 108 -1.64 -6.59 2.77
N LEU A 109 -1.28 -5.76 1.79
CA LEU A 109 -0.66 -6.17 0.56
C LEU A 109 0.76 -5.60 0.50
N PHE A 110 1.72 -6.48 0.31
CA PHE A 110 3.13 -6.13 0.15
C PHE A 110 3.54 -6.46 -1.28
N THR A 111 3.99 -5.46 -2.02
CA THR A 111 4.58 -5.63 -3.36
C THR A 111 6.06 -5.30 -3.24
N TYR A 112 6.92 -6.25 -3.54
CA TYR A 112 8.37 -6.08 -3.35
C TYR A 112 9.19 -6.94 -4.29
N PHE A 113 10.45 -6.55 -4.50
CA PHE A 113 11.42 -7.35 -5.24
C PHE A 113 12.40 -7.95 -4.26
N THR A 114 12.55 -9.28 -4.27
CA THR A 114 13.51 -9.94 -3.38
C THR A 114 14.24 -11.09 -4.06
N LYS A 115 15.30 -11.56 -3.42
CA LYS A 115 16.02 -12.78 -3.78
C LYS A 115 15.16 -13.99 -3.40
N PRO A 116 15.21 -15.08 -4.18
CA PRO A 116 14.41 -16.27 -3.89
C PRO A 116 14.81 -16.94 -2.56
N ASP A 117 16.03 -16.73 -2.07
CA ASP A 117 16.52 -17.37 -0.85
C ASP A 117 15.88 -16.78 0.42
N SER A 118 15.60 -15.47 0.41
CA SER A 118 15.04 -14.74 1.55
C SER A 118 13.53 -14.97 1.75
N ILE A 119 12.84 -15.55 0.75
CA ILE A 119 11.38 -15.72 0.79
C ILE A 119 10.92 -16.72 1.86
N ASN A 120 11.69 -17.78 2.09
CA ASN A 120 11.34 -18.82 3.05
C ASN A 120 11.33 -18.25 4.48
N ILE A 121 12.33 -17.41 4.80
CA ILE A 121 12.43 -16.74 6.10
C ILE A 121 11.23 -15.81 6.30
N LEU A 122 10.83 -15.07 5.26
CA LEU A 122 9.65 -14.21 5.32
C LEU A 122 8.36 -15.03 5.56
N GLU A 123 8.17 -16.13 4.85
CA GLU A 123 6.99 -16.98 5.04
C GLU A 123 6.94 -17.60 6.45
N GLU A 124 8.08 -18.06 6.95
CA GLU A 124 8.18 -18.63 8.30
C GLU A 124 7.87 -17.60 9.37
N THR A 125 8.43 -16.38 9.24
CA THR A 125 8.18 -15.30 10.19
C THR A 125 6.72 -14.84 10.18
N LEU A 126 6.11 -14.69 9.00
CA LEU A 126 4.68 -14.39 8.87
C LEU A 126 3.79 -15.49 9.46
N ARG A 127 4.17 -16.77 9.32
CA ARG A 127 3.39 -17.88 9.92
C ARG A 127 3.58 -17.96 11.43
N ALA A 128 4.76 -17.61 11.93
CA ALA A 128 5.12 -17.65 13.34
C ALA A 128 4.51 -16.51 14.17
N ASP A 129 4.09 -15.42 13.51
CA ASP A 129 3.40 -14.33 14.17
C ASP A 129 1.92 -14.69 14.43
N ASP A 130 1.44 -14.36 15.63
CA ASP A 130 0.07 -14.66 16.07
C ASP A 130 -0.94 -13.65 15.51
N ASP A 131 -0.46 -12.44 15.18
CA ASP A 131 -1.26 -11.37 14.58
C ASP A 131 -1.67 -11.66 13.13
N VAL A 132 -0.91 -12.51 12.45
CA VAL A 132 -1.19 -12.94 11.09
C VAL A 132 -2.05 -14.20 11.13
N ILE A 133 -3.30 -14.06 10.72
CA ILE A 133 -4.25 -15.18 10.62
C ILE A 133 -3.88 -16.06 9.43
N ARG A 134 -3.60 -15.43 8.28
CA ARG A 134 -3.28 -16.10 7.03
C ARG A 134 -2.31 -15.25 6.23
N SER A 135 -1.29 -15.89 5.67
CA SER A 135 -0.38 -15.29 4.71
C SER A 135 -0.40 -16.10 3.41
N MET A 136 -0.31 -15.42 2.29
CA MET A 136 -0.14 -16.02 0.97
C MET A 136 0.85 -15.18 0.17
N THR A 137 1.94 -15.81 -0.24
CA THR A 137 2.96 -15.21 -1.08
C THR A 137 2.81 -15.75 -2.50
N SER A 138 2.74 -14.84 -3.47
CA SER A 138 2.59 -15.15 -4.89
C SER A 138 3.73 -14.51 -5.67
N LYS A 139 4.26 -15.25 -6.66
CA LYS A 139 5.21 -14.69 -7.61
C LYS A 139 4.45 -14.03 -8.76
N ILE A 140 4.61 -12.74 -8.94
CA ILE A 140 4.00 -12.02 -10.06
C ILE A 140 4.68 -12.47 -11.36
N ARG A 141 3.86 -12.81 -12.37
CA ARG A 141 4.31 -13.05 -13.75
C ARG A 141 3.48 -12.17 -14.67
N LYS A 142 4.14 -11.55 -15.66
CA LYS A 142 3.44 -10.78 -16.70
C LYS A 142 2.47 -11.69 -17.43
N ARG A 143 1.18 -11.35 -17.40
CA ARG A 143 0.12 -12.08 -18.10
C ARG A 143 0.22 -11.76 -19.59
N LYS A 144 0.43 -12.78 -20.42
CA LYS A 144 0.25 -12.68 -21.88
C LYS A 144 -1.11 -13.27 -22.19
N TYR A 145 -1.97 -12.46 -22.80
CA TYR A 145 -3.30 -12.88 -23.27
C TYR A 145 -3.20 -13.48 -24.66
#